data_AF-A0A0C2NG33-F1
#
_entry.id   AF-A0A0C2NG33-F1
#
_cell.length_a   1.000
_cell.length_b   1.000
_cell.length_c   1.000
_cell.angle_alpha   90.00
_cell.angle_beta   90.00
_cell.angle_gamma   90.00
#
_symmetry.space_group_name_H-M   'P 1'
#
loop_
_entity.id
_entity.type
_entity.pdbx_description
1 polymer ?
#
loop_
_entity_poly.entity_id
_entity_poly.type
_entity_poly.pdbx_seq_one_letter_code
_entity_poly.pdbx_strand_id
1 'polypeptide(L)'
;MVENSFDKIGSDIAIYFGVTNYRKIAPVPNNHLSHWLADLAALDLITPSSRKHPVSDKNEYWALSDKGATVLKNLRRIQLEKGLVEQESPES
;
A
#
# COMPACT_ATOMS: atom_id res chain seq x y z
N MET A 1 -3.14 -14.69 -2.98
CA MET A 1 -3.40 -13.24 -2.95
C MET A 1 -2.62 -12.67 -1.78
N VAL A 2 -1.88 -11.58 -1.97
CA VAL A 2 -1.14 -10.91 -0.88
C VAL A 2 -2.13 -10.00 -0.14
N GLU A 3 -2.19 -10.14 1.18
CA GLU A 3 -2.98 -9.28 2.06
C GLU A 3 -2.04 -8.62 3.08
N ASN A 4 -2.49 -7.53 3.69
CA ASN A 4 -1.77 -6.88 4.77
C ASN A 4 -2.74 -6.35 5.82
N SER A 5 -2.32 -6.32 7.09
CA SER A 5 -3.12 -5.74 8.16
C SER A 5 -2.92 -4.24 8.25
N PHE A 6 -3.93 -3.53 8.75
CA PHE A 6 -3.86 -2.09 9.01
C PHE A 6 -2.60 -1.69 9.80
N ASP A 7 -2.37 -2.36 10.92
CA ASP A 7 -1.22 -2.11 11.79
C ASP A 7 0.12 -2.31 11.08
N LYS A 8 0.21 -3.33 10.23
CA LYS A 8 1.44 -3.63 9.49
C LYS A 8 1.69 -2.57 8.42
N ILE A 9 0.67 -2.15 7.68
CA ILE A 9 0.77 -1.07 6.70
C ILE A 9 1.26 0.22 7.38
N GLY A 10 0.64 0.60 8.51
CA GLY A 10 1.06 1.78 9.27
C GLY A 10 2.51 1.69 9.77
N SER A 11 2.92 0.50 10.21
CA SER A 11 4.30 0.23 10.66
C SER A 11 5.31 0.41 9.52
N ASP A 12 5.03 -0.18 8.36
CA ASP A 12 5.90 -0.13 7.18
C ASP A 12 6.04 1.31 6.65
N ILE A 13 4.94 2.08 6.64
CA ILE A 13 4.94 3.51 6.28
C ILE A 13 5.79 4.32 7.26
N ALA A 14 5.62 4.11 8.56
CA ALA A 14 6.42 4.83 9.56
C ALA A 14 7.93 4.55 9.41
N ILE A 15 8.29 3.29 9.13
CA ILE A 15 9.68 2.90 8.86
C ILE A 15 10.21 3.56 7.58
N TYR A 16 9.41 3.60 6.51
CA TYR A 16 9.79 4.27 5.26
C TYR A 16 10.14 5.75 5.48
N PHE A 17 9.44 6.44 6.38
CA PHE A 17 9.73 7.83 6.77
C PHE A 17 10.82 7.96 7.86
N GLY A 18 11.52 6.89 8.21
CA GLY A 18 12.62 6.92 9.19
C GLY A 18 12.19 6.97 10.65
N VAL A 19 10.92 6.70 10.98
CA VAL A 19 10.41 6.72 12.36
C VAL A 19 10.67 5.36 13.02
N THR A 20 11.70 5.30 13.87
CA THR A 20 11.94 4.16 14.78
C THR A 20 11.12 4.34 16.07
N ASN A 21 10.50 3.28 16.62
CA ASN A 21 9.57 3.31 17.79
C ASN A 21 8.20 3.97 17.55
N TYR A 22 7.61 3.79 16.37
CA TYR A 22 6.30 4.33 15.98
C TYR A 22 5.15 4.08 16.98
N ARG A 23 5.10 2.92 17.66
CA ARG A 23 4.05 2.61 18.67
C ARG A 23 4.07 3.51 19.91
N LYS A 24 5.18 4.19 20.22
CA LYS A 24 5.28 5.06 21.41
C LYS A 24 4.94 6.52 21.13
N ILE A 25 5.00 6.97 19.86
CA ILE A 25 5.12 8.41 19.55
C ILE A 25 3.99 8.95 18.68
N ALA A 26 3.30 8.14 17.88
CA ALA A 26 2.39 8.68 16.88
C ALA A 26 1.07 7.88 16.78
N PRO A 27 0.00 8.31 17.49
CA PRO A 27 -1.39 7.87 17.24
C PRO A 27 -2.04 8.57 16.03
N VAL A 28 -1.51 9.72 15.63
CA VAL A 28 -1.92 10.52 14.44
C VAL A 28 -1.81 9.79 13.07
N PRO A 29 -0.86 8.87 12.82
CA PRO A 29 -0.74 8.15 11.55
C PRO A 29 -1.92 7.24 11.22
N ASN A 30 -2.64 6.74 12.24
CA ASN A 30 -3.75 5.83 12.01
C ASN A 30 -4.93 6.56 11.35
N ASN A 31 -5.21 7.81 11.71
CA ASN A 31 -6.29 8.56 11.08
C ASN A 31 -6.00 8.80 9.59
N HIS A 32 -4.77 9.19 9.25
CA HIS A 32 -4.37 9.36 7.85
C HIS A 32 -4.42 8.06 7.07
N LEU A 33 -3.90 6.98 7.64
CA LEU A 33 -3.96 5.67 7.00
C LEU A 33 -5.41 5.23 6.77
N SER A 34 -6.31 5.42 7.75
CA SER A 34 -7.73 5.14 7.59
C SER A 34 -8.36 5.93 6.45
N HIS A 35 -8.04 7.23 6.33
CA HIS A 35 -8.50 8.04 5.21
C HIS A 35 -7.97 7.53 3.87
N TRP A 36 -6.68 7.20 3.78
CA TRP A 36 -6.09 6.65 2.56
C TRP A 36 -6.72 5.32 2.16
N LEU A 37 -6.93 4.41 3.10
CA LEU A 37 -7.58 3.13 2.82
C LEU A 37 -9.04 3.33 2.40
N ALA A 38 -9.76 4.28 3.01
CA ALA A 38 -11.12 4.63 2.61
C ALA A 38 -11.15 5.17 1.16
N ASP A 39 -10.25 6.07 0.80
CA ASP A 39 -10.16 6.62 -0.56
C ASP A 39 -9.80 5.52 -1.58
N LEU A 40 -8.83 4.66 -1.26
CA LEU A 40 -8.43 3.53 -2.11
C LEU A 40 -9.57 2.52 -2.29
N ALA A 41 -10.35 2.27 -1.24
CA ALA A 41 -11.51 1.41 -1.29
C ALA A 41 -12.63 2.05 -2.13
N ALA A 42 -12.89 3.36 -1.95
CA ALA A 42 -13.88 4.10 -2.74
C ALA A 42 -13.54 4.16 -4.24
N LEU A 43 -12.26 4.06 -4.58
CA LEU A 43 -11.77 3.95 -5.96
C LEU A 43 -11.75 2.50 -6.50
N ASP A 44 -12.24 1.53 -5.73
CA ASP A 44 -12.18 0.09 -6.00
C ASP A 44 -10.76 -0.44 -6.22
N LEU A 45 -9.74 0.15 -5.60
CA LEU A 45 -8.35 -0.28 -5.75
C LEU A 45 -7.96 -1.35 -4.71
N ILE A 46 -8.63 -1.34 -3.56
CA ILE A 46 -8.46 -2.35 -2.50
C ILE A 46 -9.80 -2.91 -2.08
N THR A 47 -9.76 -4.07 -1.43
CA THR A 47 -10.94 -4.77 -0.91
C THR A 47 -10.57 -5.47 0.41
N PRO A 48 -11.53 -5.71 1.33
CA PRO A 48 -11.30 -6.60 2.45
C PRO A 48 -10.77 -7.95 1.98
N SER A 49 -9.81 -8.51 2.71
CA SER A 49 -9.25 -9.81 2.36
C SER A 49 -10.30 -10.91 2.46
N SER A 50 -10.31 -11.80 1.47
CA SER A 50 -11.15 -13.01 1.47
C SER A 50 -10.50 -14.19 2.21
N ARG A 51 -9.28 -14.01 2.74
CA ARG A 51 -8.58 -15.08 3.46
C ARG A 51 -9.19 -15.30 4.84
N LYS A 52 -9.29 -16.57 5.22
CA LYS A 52 -9.74 -16.95 6.56
C LYS A 52 -8.64 -16.68 7.58
N HIS A 53 -9.03 -16.05 8.68
CA HIS A 53 -8.19 -15.79 9.84
C HIS A 53 -8.75 -16.50 11.09
N PRO A 54 -7.93 -16.78 12.12
CA PRO A 54 -8.41 -17.29 13.39
C PRO A 54 -9.47 -16.38 14.00
N VAL A 55 -10.48 -16.94 14.68
CA VAL A 55 -11.54 -16.15 15.35
C VAL A 55 -10.99 -15.23 16.45
N SER A 56 -9.84 -15.60 17.04
CA SER A 56 -9.13 -14.78 18.02
C SER A 56 -8.45 -13.55 17.41
N ASP A 57 -8.29 -13.52 16.09
CA ASP A 57 -7.68 -12.41 15.36
C ASP A 57 -8.69 -11.28 15.21
N LYS A 58 -8.31 -10.09 15.65
CA LYS A 58 -9.14 -8.87 15.60
C LYS A 58 -8.65 -7.86 14.57
N ASN A 59 -7.66 -8.22 13.76
CA ASN A 59 -7.10 -7.33 12.76
C ASN A 59 -8.03 -7.21 11.56
N GLU A 60 -7.99 -6.03 10.94
CA GLU A 60 -8.56 -5.81 9.62
C GLU A 60 -7.49 -6.05 8.55
N TYR A 61 -7.85 -6.82 7.53
CA TYR A 61 -6.96 -7.19 6.44
C TYR A 61 -7.47 -6.66 5.11
N TRP A 62 -6.57 -6.05 4.36
CA TRP A 62 -6.83 -5.46 3.06
C TRP A 62 -5.98 -6.13 1.98
N ALA A 63 -6.56 -6.28 0.79
CA ALA A 63 -5.90 -6.82 -0.39
C ALA A 63 -6.15 -5.92 -1.61
N LEU A 64 -5.29 -6.03 -2.63
CA LEU A 64 -5.56 -5.39 -3.92
C LEU A 64 -6.78 -6.04 -4.58
N SER A 65 -7.65 -5.21 -5.13
CA SER A 65 -8.68 -5.68 -6.07
C SER A 65 -8.05 -5.98 -7.44
N ASP A 66 -8.81 -6.61 -8.34
CA ASP A 66 -8.36 -6.85 -9.72
C ASP A 66 -8.08 -5.52 -10.46
N LYS A 67 -8.90 -4.49 -10.20
CA LYS A 67 -8.70 -3.13 -10.72
C LYS A 67 -7.42 -2.52 -10.16
N GLY A 68 -7.20 -2.64 -8.85
CA GLY A 68 -5.98 -2.17 -8.18
C GLY A 68 -4.72 -2.85 -8.72
N ALA A 69 -4.76 -4.16 -8.93
CA ALA A 69 -3.67 -4.91 -9.53
C ALA A 69 -3.35 -4.43 -10.95
N THR A 70 -4.39 -4.14 -11.75
CA THR A 70 -4.24 -3.60 -13.10
C THR A 70 -3.61 -2.21 -13.09
N VAL A 71 -4.08 -1.31 -12.22
CA VAL A 71 -3.50 0.03 -12.05
C VAL A 71 -2.03 -0.06 -11.65
N LEU A 72 -1.69 -0.90 -10.66
CA LEU A 72 -0.31 -1.09 -10.22
C LEU A 72 0.59 -1.61 -11.34
N LYS A 73 0.11 -2.58 -12.13
CA LYS A 73 0.84 -3.09 -13.30
C LYS A 73 1.13 -1.97 -14.30
N ASN A 74 0.15 -1.12 -14.59
CA ASN A 74 0.30 -0.01 -15.52
C ASN A 74 1.28 1.04 -14.98
N LEU A 75 1.21 1.39 -13.69
CA LEU A 75 2.15 2.32 -13.05
C LEU A 75 3.59 1.81 -13.14
N ARG A 76 3.82 0.53 -12.82
CA ARG A 76 5.16 -0.09 -12.93
C ARG A 76 5.67 -0.10 -14.36
N ARG A 77 4.81 -0.40 -15.33
CA ARG A 77 5.17 -0.33 -16.75
C ARG A 77 5.63 1.08 -17.14
N ILE A 78 4.85 2.10 -16.78
CA ILE A 78 5.20 3.50 -17.08
C ILE A 78 6.53 3.90 -16.43
N GLN A 79 6.79 3.47 -15.19
CA GLN A 79 8.06 3.73 -14.52
C GLN A 79 9.25 3.08 -15.24
N LEU A 80 9.09 1.85 -15.71
CA LEU A 80 10.12 1.16 -16.50
C LEU A 80 10.34 1.85 -17.84
N GLU A 81 9.28 2.20 -18.56
CA GLU A 81 9.35 2.91 -19.84
C GLU A 81 10.08 4.26 -19.68
N LYS A 82 9.82 5.02 -18.61
CA LYS A 82 10.55 6.26 -18.32
C LYS A 82 12.05 6.02 -18.12
N GLY A 83 12.42 5.01 -17.34
CA GLY A 83 13.83 4.67 -17.11
C GLY A 83 14.54 4.19 -18.38
N LEU A 84 13.84 3.51 -19.29
CA LEU A 84 14.36 3.12 -20.60
C LEU A 84 14.60 4.35 -21.49
N VAL A 85 13.68 5.30 -21.51
CA VAL A 85 13.82 6.56 -22.29
C VAL A 85 15.00 7.41 -21.79
N GLU A 86 15.22 7.45 -20.47
CA GLU A 86 16.39 8.14 -19.89
C GLU A 86 17.71 7.44 -20.22
N GLN A 87 17.71 6.11 -20.40
CA GLN A 87 18.90 5.35 -20.81
C GLN A 87 19.19 5.41 -22.32
N GLU A 88 18.16 5.60 -23.15
CA GLU A 88 18.30 5.74 -24.62
C GLU A 88 18.74 7.15 -25.07
N SER A 89 18.90 8.10 -24.14
CA SER A 89 19.56 9.39 -24.40
C SER A 89 21.01 9.44 -23.88
N PRO A 90 21.96 8.61 -24.37
CA PRO A 90 23.37 8.92 -24.21
C PRO A 90 23.74 9.99 -25.26
N GLU A 91 24.02 11.19 -24.77
CA GLU A 91 24.68 12.32 -25.44
C GLU A 91 23.91 12.99 -26.61
N SER A 92 23.47 14.23 -26.36
CA SER A 92 23.22 15.26 -27.38
C SER A 92 24.04 16.49 -27.03
#